data_AF-A0A958Z9X3-F1
#
_entry.id   AF-A0A958Z9X3-F1
#
_cell.length_a   1.000
_cell.length_b   1.000
_cell.length_c   1.000
_cell.angle_alpha   90.00
_cell.angle_beta   90.00
_cell.angle_gamma   90.00
#
_symmetry.space_group_name_H-M   'P 1'
#
loop_
_entity.id
_entity.type
_entity.pdbx_description
1 polymer ?
#
loop_
_entity_poly.entity_id
_entity_poly.type
_entity_poly.pdbx_seq_one_letter_code
_entity_poly.pdbx_strand_id
1 'polypeptide(L)'
;MKPIQRFPLFFIIAIFSLIACKNDMKNQHAQNIGHPLSEIADTTLVLPPAWAFGVLYGGYTNQDQTIETVKKIQEHAYPIDAYWIDSWFWSFDDHGKGPKKYIDFVADTVAYPNRKAMWDFLQE
;
A
#
# COMPACT_ATOMS: atom_id res chain seq x y z
N MET A 1 30.70 39.71 -59.19
CA MET A 1 30.97 39.60 -57.74
C MET A 1 30.00 38.57 -57.17
N LYS A 2 30.49 37.45 -56.61
CA LYS A 2 29.65 36.37 -56.06
C LYS A 2 29.32 36.64 -54.58
N PRO A 3 28.10 36.39 -54.10
CA PRO A 3 27.75 36.57 -52.70
C PRO A 3 28.33 35.43 -51.85
N ILE A 4 28.91 35.80 -50.72
CA ILE A 4 29.43 34.90 -49.69
C ILE A 4 28.25 34.26 -48.97
N GLN A 5 28.07 32.95 -49.16
CA GLN A 5 27.13 32.13 -48.40
C GLN A 5 27.53 32.15 -46.92
N ARG A 6 26.72 32.80 -46.08
CA ARG A 6 26.83 32.67 -44.62
C ARG A 6 26.23 31.34 -44.21
N PHE A 7 27.10 30.35 -44.01
CA PHE A 7 26.73 29.11 -43.33
C PHE A 7 26.22 29.44 -41.91
N PRO A 8 25.07 28.89 -41.48
CA PRO A 8 24.53 29.21 -40.17
C PRO A 8 25.40 28.54 -39.10
N LEU A 9 26.08 29.37 -38.30
CA LEU A 9 26.86 28.98 -37.11
C LEU A 9 26.06 28.07 -36.15
N PHE A 10 24.72 28.12 -36.23
CA PHE A 10 23.79 27.25 -35.51
C PHE A 10 23.94 25.76 -35.83
N PHE A 11 24.35 25.37 -37.05
CA PHE A 11 24.53 23.94 -37.39
C PHE A 11 25.78 23.32 -36.76
N ILE A 12 26.82 24.12 -36.52
CA ILE A 12 28.07 23.63 -35.93
C ILE A 12 27.91 23.40 -34.42
N ILE A 13 27.12 24.25 -33.74
CA ILE A 13 26.82 24.10 -32.29
C ILE A 13 25.96 22.85 -32.03
N ALA A 14 25.00 22.55 -32.91
CA ALA A 14 24.18 21.35 -32.79
C ALA A 14 24.98 20.04 -32.94
N ILE A 15 26.00 20.03 -33.80
CA ILE A 15 26.86 18.84 -34.01
C ILE A 15 27.78 18.61 -32.80
N PHE A 16 28.27 19.66 -32.14
CA PHE A 16 29.09 19.50 -30.92
C PHE A 16 28.30 18.96 -29.72
N SER A 17 27.02 19.35 -29.55
CA SER A 17 26.16 18.77 -28.50
C SER A 17 25.89 17.27 -28.69
N LEU A 18 25.82 16.79 -29.94
CA LEU A 18 25.61 15.36 -30.22
C LEU A 18 26.86 14.49 -29.98
N ILE A 19 28.05 15.09 -30.03
CA ILE A 19 29.31 14.37 -29.74
C ILE A 19 29.57 14.33 -28.23
N ALA A 20 29.20 15.38 -27.48
CA ALA A 20 29.33 15.39 -26.02
C ALA A 20 28.46 14.32 -25.32
N CYS A 21 27.27 14.01 -25.84
CA CYS A 21 26.41 12.98 -25.25
C CYS A 21 26.80 11.54 -25.58
N LYS A 22 27.78 11.29 -26.46
CA LYS A 22 28.20 9.90 -26.79
C LYS A 22 29.39 9.39 -25.97
N ASN A 23 30.13 10.27 -25.31
CA ASN A 23 31.33 9.88 -24.56
C ASN A 23 31.06 9.57 -23.08
N ASP A 24 29.84 9.77 -22.59
CA ASP A 24 29.47 9.50 -21.19
C ASP A 24 28.77 8.14 -21.01
N MET A 25 29.07 7.17 -21.88
CA MET A 25 28.51 5.81 -21.82
C MET A 25 29.57 4.69 -21.94
N LYS A 26 30.82 4.97 -21.57
CA LYS A 26 31.89 3.93 -21.58
C LYS A 26 32.72 3.80 -20.31
N ASN A 27 32.33 4.42 -19.21
CA ASN A 27 33.04 4.27 -17.94
C ASN A 27 32.10 4.23 -16.73
N GLN A 28 31.02 3.47 -16.83
CA GLN A 28 30.53 2.80 -15.64
C GLN A 28 31.05 1.38 -15.71
N HIS A 29 32.21 1.20 -15.07
CA HIS A 29 32.53 -0.07 -14.44
C HIS A 29 31.21 -0.56 -13.85
N ALA A 30 30.67 -1.65 -14.38
CA ALA A 30 29.64 -2.40 -13.71
C ALA A 30 30.28 -2.84 -12.39
N GLN A 31 30.17 -1.98 -11.38
CA GLN A 31 30.32 -2.41 -10.02
C GLN A 31 29.13 -3.34 -9.85
N ASN A 32 29.41 -4.63 -10.02
CA ASN A 32 28.72 -5.65 -9.27
C ASN A 32 28.85 -5.23 -7.81
N ILE A 33 27.93 -4.37 -7.37
CA ILE A 33 27.48 -4.34 -5.99
C ILE A 33 26.67 -5.62 -5.86
N GLY A 34 27.37 -6.75 -5.94
CA GLY A 34 26.90 -7.97 -5.32
C GLY A 34 26.86 -7.58 -3.86
N HIS A 35 25.68 -7.20 -3.38
CA HIS A 35 25.41 -7.28 -1.96
C HIS A 35 25.93 -8.66 -1.54
N PRO A 36 26.92 -8.75 -0.64
CA PRO A 36 27.27 -10.05 -0.12
C PRO A 36 25.96 -10.61 0.46
N LEU A 37 25.41 -11.64 -0.18
CA LEU A 37 24.35 -12.44 0.39
C LEU A 37 24.99 -13.17 1.57
N SER A 38 25.12 -12.47 2.68
CA SER A 38 25.51 -13.04 3.95
C SER A 38 24.66 -12.40 5.02
N GLU A 39 23.37 -12.67 4.90
CA GLU A 39 22.50 -12.75 6.04
C GLU A 39 21.90 -14.14 5.96
N ILE A 40 22.20 -14.98 6.95
CA ILE A 40 21.42 -16.20 7.16
C ILE A 40 19.99 -15.70 7.27
N ALA A 41 19.15 -15.98 6.27
CA ALA A 41 17.73 -15.67 6.34
C ALA A 41 17.24 -16.23 7.68
N ASP A 42 16.73 -15.36 8.55
CA ASP A 42 16.27 -15.75 9.87
C ASP A 42 15.28 -16.91 9.69
N THR A 43 15.69 -18.11 10.11
CA THR A 43 14.90 -19.33 9.92
C THR A 43 13.62 -19.32 10.77
N THR A 44 13.49 -18.34 11.68
CA THR A 44 12.28 -18.11 12.47
C THR A 44 11.33 -17.09 11.85
N LEU A 45 11.75 -16.41 10.78
CA LEU A 45 10.92 -15.43 10.08
C LEU A 45 9.79 -16.13 9.31
N VAL A 46 8.56 -15.87 9.73
CA VAL A 46 7.36 -16.24 8.97
C VAL A 46 6.94 -15.03 8.15
N LEU A 47 7.03 -15.14 6.82
CA LEU A 47 6.56 -14.08 5.93
C LEU A 47 5.02 -13.99 6.00
N PRO A 48 4.46 -12.81 6.26
CA PRO A 48 3.02 -12.65 6.29
C PRO A 48 2.45 -12.71 4.86
N PRO A 49 1.14 -12.98 4.72
CA PRO A 49 0.47 -12.90 3.43
C PRO A 49 0.58 -11.49 2.83
N ALA A 50 0.50 -11.38 1.50
CA ALA A 50 0.70 -10.11 0.80
C ALA A 50 -0.21 -8.97 1.28
N TRP A 51 -1.47 -9.28 1.66
CA TRP A 51 -2.43 -8.29 2.16
C TRP A 51 -1.94 -7.57 3.42
N ALA A 52 -1.03 -8.17 4.20
CA ALA A 52 -0.47 -7.57 5.40
C ALA A 52 0.42 -6.34 5.13
N PHE A 53 0.85 -6.15 3.89
CA PHE A 53 1.62 -4.98 3.45
C PHE A 53 0.76 -3.90 2.78
N GLY A 54 -0.56 -4.10 2.77
CA GLY A 54 -1.53 -3.18 2.17
C GLY A 54 -2.10 -2.15 3.14
N VAL A 55 -3.27 -1.61 2.81
CA VAL A 55 -3.98 -0.60 3.60
C VAL A 55 -4.96 -1.26 4.58
N LEU A 56 -4.74 -0.99 5.86
CA LEU A 56 -5.62 -1.41 6.95
C LEU A 56 -6.57 -0.28 7.35
N TYR A 57 -7.87 -0.53 7.33
CA TYR A 57 -8.88 0.31 7.98
C TYR A 57 -9.24 -0.28 9.34
N GLY A 58 -9.60 0.57 10.29
CA GLY A 58 -9.97 0.19 11.65
C GLY A 58 -11.19 0.95 12.13
N GLY A 59 -12.09 0.26 12.84
CA GLY A 59 -13.34 0.84 13.32
C GLY A 59 -13.76 0.36 14.71
N TYR A 60 -14.33 1.29 15.46
CA TYR A 60 -15.20 1.03 16.61
C TYR A 60 -16.65 1.18 16.13
N THR A 61 -17.15 0.14 15.46
CA THR A 61 -18.39 0.18 14.67
C THR A 61 -19.19 -1.09 14.88
N ASN A 62 -20.50 -1.02 15.01
CA ASN A 62 -21.33 -2.23 14.94
C ASN A 62 -21.30 -2.87 13.53
N GLN A 63 -22.04 -3.97 13.36
CA GLN A 63 -22.08 -4.69 12.09
C GLN A 63 -22.52 -3.81 10.90
N ASP A 64 -23.61 -3.07 11.05
CA ASP A 64 -24.17 -2.26 9.95
C ASP A 64 -23.25 -1.09 9.58
N GLN A 65 -22.68 -0.42 10.59
CA GLN A 65 -21.71 0.66 10.41
C GLN A 65 -20.43 0.17 9.73
N THR A 66 -19.97 -1.04 10.06
CA THR A 66 -18.82 -1.67 9.40
C THR A 66 -19.10 -1.86 7.91
N ILE A 67 -20.24 -2.48 7.58
CA ILE A 67 -20.65 -2.74 6.18
C ILE A 67 -20.79 -1.42 5.42
N GLU A 68 -21.46 -0.41 6.01
CA GLU A 68 -21.61 0.90 5.39
C GLU A 68 -20.26 1.59 5.14
N THR A 69 -19.33 1.47 6.08
CA THR A 69 -17.98 2.06 5.95
C THR A 69 -17.23 1.42 4.80
N VAL A 70 -17.23 0.09 4.68
CA VAL A 70 -16.56 -0.60 3.58
C VAL A 70 -17.19 -0.27 2.23
N LYS A 71 -18.53 -0.18 2.15
CA LYS A 71 -19.21 0.29 0.93
C LYS A 71 -18.73 1.68 0.53
N LYS A 72 -18.64 2.62 1.47
CA LYS A 72 -18.14 3.97 1.19
C LYS A 72 -16.69 3.96 0.70
N ILE A 73 -15.83 3.14 1.30
CA ILE A 73 -14.43 2.98 0.85
C ILE A 73 -14.39 2.50 -0.61
N GLN A 74 -15.19 1.47 -0.93
CA GLN A 74 -15.31 0.93 -2.29
C GLN A 74 -15.89 1.96 -3.27
N GLU A 75 -16.95 2.69 -2.90
CA GLU A 75 -17.59 3.73 -3.71
C GLU A 75 -16.64 4.88 -4.06
N HIS A 76 -15.74 5.25 -3.15
CA HIS A 76 -14.73 6.29 -3.37
C HIS A 76 -13.46 5.75 -4.03
N ALA A 77 -13.41 4.46 -4.38
CA ALA A 77 -12.25 3.78 -4.95
C ALA A 77 -10.98 3.92 -4.10
N TYR A 78 -11.13 3.90 -2.76
CA TYR A 78 -9.99 3.83 -1.85
C TYR A 78 -9.47 2.39 -1.76
N PRO A 79 -8.14 2.18 -1.75
CA PRO A 79 -7.57 0.84 -1.59
C PRO A 79 -7.82 0.32 -0.17
N ILE A 80 -8.25 -0.93 -0.03
CA ILE A 80 -8.40 -1.62 1.25
C ILE A 80 -7.95 -3.07 1.10
N ASP A 81 -7.04 -3.49 1.97
CA ASP A 81 -6.51 -4.85 2.00
C ASP A 81 -6.91 -5.59 3.29
N ALA A 82 -7.23 -4.85 4.36
CA ALA A 82 -7.70 -5.40 5.61
C ALA A 82 -8.64 -4.43 6.34
N TYR A 83 -9.58 -4.99 7.12
CA TYR A 83 -10.44 -4.24 8.03
C TYR A 83 -10.36 -4.82 9.45
N TRP A 84 -9.98 -4.00 10.42
CA TRP A 84 -9.98 -4.34 11.84
C TRP A 84 -11.21 -3.78 12.54
N ILE A 85 -11.88 -4.63 13.29
CA ILE A 85 -13.01 -4.24 14.15
C ILE A 85 -12.56 -4.57 15.56
N ASP A 86 -12.57 -3.58 16.46
CA ASP A 86 -12.25 -3.83 17.87
C ASP A 86 -13.53 -4.18 18.64
N SER A 87 -14.63 -3.49 18.34
CA SER A 87 -15.90 -3.60 19.05
C SER A 87 -16.67 -4.91 18.94
N TRP A 88 -16.19 -5.91 18.19
CA TRP A 88 -16.92 -7.17 18.04
C TRP A 88 -16.79 -8.13 19.22
N PHE A 89 -15.78 -7.95 20.07
CA PHE A 89 -15.54 -8.79 21.25
C PHE A 89 -15.84 -8.11 22.59
N TRP A 90 -16.41 -6.90 22.55
CA TRP A 90 -16.89 -6.18 23.74
C TRP A 90 -18.23 -5.50 23.46
N SER A 91 -18.97 -5.10 24.50
CA SER A 91 -20.33 -4.52 24.36
C SER A 91 -20.29 -3.18 23.63
N PHE A 92 -20.63 -3.14 22.34
CA PHE A 92 -20.57 -1.94 21.50
C PHE A 92 -21.42 -0.80 22.09
N ASP A 93 -22.69 -1.08 22.39
CA ASP A 93 -23.65 -0.09 22.89
C ASP A 93 -23.18 0.55 24.20
N ASP A 94 -22.59 -0.26 25.08
CA ASP A 94 -22.12 0.18 26.40
C ASP A 94 -20.67 0.67 26.39
N HIS A 95 -20.01 0.69 25.23
CA HIS A 95 -18.59 1.07 25.11
C HIS A 95 -17.67 0.21 26.01
N GLY A 96 -17.99 -1.09 26.13
CA GLY A 96 -17.26 -2.04 26.98
C GLY A 96 -17.41 -1.79 28.49
N LYS A 97 -18.34 -0.92 28.92
CA LYS A 97 -18.53 -0.60 30.34
C LYS A 97 -19.26 -1.72 31.07
N GLY A 98 -18.78 -2.04 32.27
CA GLY A 98 -19.44 -2.93 33.23
C GLY A 98 -18.66 -4.22 33.49
N PRO A 99 -18.92 -4.88 34.64
CA PRO A 99 -18.09 -5.98 35.14
C PRO A 99 -18.15 -7.26 34.31
N LYS A 100 -19.08 -7.36 33.35
CA LYS A 100 -19.29 -8.56 32.54
C LYS A 100 -18.77 -8.46 31.11
N LYS A 101 -18.43 -7.27 30.59
CA LYS A 101 -18.32 -7.06 29.14
C LYS A 101 -17.16 -6.19 28.66
N TYR A 102 -16.11 -6.03 29.47
CA TYR A 102 -14.92 -5.30 29.03
C TYR A 102 -14.12 -6.13 28.01
N ILE A 103 -13.90 -7.42 28.28
CA ILE A 103 -13.33 -8.41 27.36
C ILE A 103 -13.93 -9.77 27.76
N ASP A 104 -14.97 -10.20 27.06
CA ASP A 104 -15.38 -11.61 27.07
C ASP A 104 -15.24 -12.14 25.65
N PHE A 105 -14.64 -13.32 25.47
CA PHE A 105 -14.48 -13.90 24.14
C PHE A 105 -15.78 -14.53 23.62
N VAL A 106 -16.94 -14.13 24.17
CA VAL A 106 -18.27 -14.60 23.75
C VAL A 106 -18.77 -13.78 22.56
N ALA A 107 -18.14 -12.63 22.30
CA ALA A 107 -18.47 -11.67 21.25
C ALA A 107 -19.83 -10.97 21.46
N ASP A 108 -19.93 -9.73 20.97
CA ASP A 108 -21.18 -8.97 21.05
C ASP A 108 -22.17 -9.49 20.01
N THR A 109 -23.19 -10.22 20.48
CA THR A 109 -24.26 -10.79 19.64
C THR A 109 -25.42 -9.83 19.40
N VAL A 110 -25.44 -8.68 20.06
CA VAL A 110 -26.46 -7.64 19.87
C VAL A 110 -26.03 -6.70 18.75
N ALA A 111 -24.81 -6.15 18.84
CA ALA A 111 -24.26 -5.26 17.81
C ALA A 111 -23.73 -6.01 16.59
N TYR A 112 -23.47 -7.32 16.72
CA TYR A 112 -23.09 -8.21 15.61
C TYR A 112 -23.96 -9.45 15.57
N PRO A 113 -25.24 -9.29 15.18
CA PRO A 113 -26.21 -10.38 15.19
C PRO A 113 -25.93 -11.43 14.11
N ASN A 114 -25.19 -11.10 13.05
CA ASN A 114 -24.86 -12.02 11.95
C ASN A 114 -23.43 -11.81 11.42
N ARG A 115 -22.44 -12.16 12.25
CA ARG A 115 -21.01 -12.06 11.91
C ARG A 115 -20.63 -12.85 10.66
N LYS A 116 -21.31 -13.97 10.38
CA LYS A 116 -21.05 -14.76 9.17
C LYS A 116 -21.41 -13.95 7.91
N ALA A 117 -22.59 -13.34 7.86
CA ALA A 117 -22.97 -12.53 6.72
C ALA A 117 -22.06 -11.30 6.54
N MET A 118 -21.64 -10.67 7.63
CA MET A 118 -20.65 -9.58 7.57
C MET A 118 -19.31 -10.07 7.02
N TRP A 119 -18.82 -11.22 7.51
CA TRP A 119 -17.58 -11.82 7.02
C TRP A 119 -17.67 -12.18 5.53
N ASP A 120 -18.75 -12.83 5.11
CA ASP A 120 -18.98 -13.18 3.70
C ASP A 120 -18.92 -11.92 2.82
N PHE A 121 -19.55 -10.81 3.25
CA PHE A 121 -19.48 -9.52 2.56
C PHE A 121 -18.05 -8.93 2.50
N LEU A 122 -17.23 -9.08 3.55
CA LEU A 122 -15.87 -8.54 3.58
C LEU A 122 -14.87 -9.33 2.72
N GLN A 123 -15.23 -10.55 2.29
CA GLN A 123 -14.39 -11.36 1.40
C GLN A 123 -14.64 -11.10 -0.08
N GLU A 124 -15.72 -10.39 -0.43
CA GLU A 124 -16.09 -10.01 -1.81
C GLU A 124 -15.33 -8.77 -2.30
#